data_AF-A0A7Z9R2U2-F1
#
_entry.id   AF-A0A7Z9R2U2-F1
#
_cell.length_a   1.000
_cell.length_b   1.000
_cell.length_c   1.000
_cell.angle_alpha   90.00
_cell.angle_beta   90.00
_cell.angle_gamma   90.00
#
_symmetry.space_group_name_H-M   'P 1'
#
loop_
_entity.id
_entity.type
_entity.pdbx_description
1 polymer ?
#
loop_
_entity_poly.entity_id
_entity_poly.type
_entity_poly.pdbx_seq_one_letter_code
_entity_poly.pdbx_strand_id
1 'polypeptide(L)'
;MYAKLELNTFRIIRNNFKNLIIVTALFLTGCSLTFPEPDASNQTILIIPVETRQTLDLFVFTLDVSIEDSKSKEVIHHTIEPNPKMLFSYNTQLKPGKYKITEMNRKAKPGFKLGGKPRPERISEIGEFELEKGKITIIDKMFLFQQPKPGKKRERKDMRNMTDAQRMQERKKQKAERKAEQKAMKEQRVRFAQVVDLEESFKTKLLEELKEVDNIDLWKLE
;
A
#
# COMPACT_ATOMS: atom_id res chain seq x y z
N MET A 1 -51.75 13.03 20.84
CA MET A 1 -50.61 13.98 20.77
C MET A 1 -49.35 13.46 21.46
N TYR A 2 -49.49 12.70 22.56
CA TYR A 2 -48.36 12.08 23.31
C TYR A 2 -47.52 11.05 22.53
N ALA A 3 -48.13 10.11 21.81
CA ALA A 3 -47.39 9.06 21.08
C ALA A 3 -46.44 9.58 19.98
N LYS A 4 -46.68 10.80 19.46
CA LYS A 4 -45.86 11.43 18.42
C LYS A 4 -44.60 12.10 18.99
N LEU A 5 -44.64 12.48 20.27
CA LEU A 5 -43.51 13.07 20.99
C LEU A 5 -42.48 12.00 21.39
N GLU A 6 -42.94 10.84 21.88
CA GLU A 6 -42.07 9.73 22.29
C GLU A 6 -41.26 9.13 21.13
N LEU A 7 -41.89 8.94 19.95
CA LEU A 7 -41.21 8.45 18.75
C LEU A 7 -40.10 9.40 18.26
N ASN A 8 -40.31 10.71 18.38
CA ASN A 8 -39.32 11.70 17.98
C ASN A 8 -38.17 11.79 19.00
N THR A 9 -38.46 11.69 20.30
CA THR A 9 -37.39 11.65 21.33
C THR A 9 -36.54 10.38 21.19
N PHE A 10 -37.16 9.22 20.97
CA PHE A 10 -36.44 7.96 20.76
C PHE A 10 -35.55 7.99 19.51
N ARG A 11 -36.02 8.62 18.42
CA ARG A 11 -35.26 8.75 17.16
C ARG A 11 -34.07 9.71 17.30
N ILE A 12 -34.22 10.79 18.08
CA ILE A 12 -33.14 11.74 18.37
C ILE A 12 -32.07 11.11 19.27
N ILE A 13 -32.48 10.41 20.34
CA ILE A 13 -31.57 9.72 21.25
C ILE A 13 -30.79 8.62 20.52
N ARG A 14 -31.45 7.83 19.65
CA ARG A 14 -30.80 6.77 18.87
C ARG A 14 -29.77 7.31 17.86
N ASN A 15 -30.04 8.45 17.23
CA ASN A 15 -29.09 9.07 16.30
C ASN A 15 -27.88 9.68 17.04
N ASN A 16 -28.10 10.31 18.20
CA ASN A 16 -27.00 10.85 19.01
C ASN A 16 -26.13 9.74 19.62
N PHE A 17 -26.71 8.62 20.07
CA PHE A 17 -25.94 7.46 20.54
C PHE A 17 -25.10 6.81 19.43
N LYS A 18 -25.66 6.67 18.23
CA LYS A 18 -24.90 6.15 17.07
C LYS A 18 -23.71 7.04 16.73
N ASN A 19 -23.92 8.36 16.71
CA ASN A 19 -22.82 9.30 16.46
C ASN A 19 -21.81 9.33 17.61
N LEU A 20 -22.24 9.17 18.86
CA LEU A 20 -21.35 9.12 20.02
C LEU A 20 -20.46 7.87 20.01
N ILE A 21 -21.00 6.69 19.64
CA ILE A 21 -20.23 5.44 19.50
C ILE A 21 -19.19 5.56 18.38
N ILE A 22 -19.56 6.18 17.24
CA ILE A 22 -18.65 6.43 16.12
C ILE A 22 -17.51 7.37 16.56
N VAL A 23 -17.80 8.39 17.38
CA VAL A 23 -16.80 9.36 17.84
C VAL A 23 -15.89 8.79 18.93
N THR A 24 -16.38 7.92 19.81
CA THR A 24 -15.53 7.26 20.83
C THR A 24 -14.60 6.19 20.23
N ALA A 25 -14.99 5.53 19.14
CA ALA A 25 -14.12 4.63 18.39
C ALA A 25 -12.97 5.37 17.66
N LEU A 26 -13.10 6.69 17.48
CA LEU A 26 -12.13 7.54 16.79
C LEU A 26 -11.01 8.09 17.70
N PHE A 27 -11.12 7.94 19.03
CA PHE A 27 -10.23 8.67 19.97
C PHE A 27 -9.54 7.84 21.07
N LEU A 28 -9.69 6.51 21.10
CA LEU A 28 -9.06 5.66 22.14
C LEU A 28 -8.48 4.36 21.60
N THR A 29 -7.46 4.44 20.75
CA THR A 29 -6.33 3.51 20.75
C THR A 29 -5.15 4.25 20.11
N GLY A 30 -3.95 4.17 20.70
CA GLY A 30 -2.76 4.32 19.86
C GLY A 30 -2.91 3.30 18.74
N CYS A 31 -2.72 3.68 17.47
CA CYS A 31 -3.05 2.84 16.31
C CYS A 31 -2.29 1.51 16.30
N SER A 32 -2.67 0.56 17.16
CA SER A 32 -2.33 -0.85 17.04
C SER A 32 -3.17 -1.39 15.89
N LEU A 33 -2.52 -2.19 15.04
CA LEU A 33 -3.24 -2.90 14.01
C LEU A 33 -4.07 -3.99 14.70
N THR A 34 -5.36 -4.07 14.38
CA THR A 34 -6.24 -5.10 14.92
C THR A 34 -6.78 -5.95 13.79
N PHE A 35 -6.56 -7.26 13.86
CA PHE A 35 -7.20 -8.18 12.94
C PHE A 35 -8.65 -8.46 13.36
N PRO A 36 -9.54 -8.66 12.38
CA PRO A 36 -10.90 -9.08 12.70
C PRO A 36 -10.88 -10.47 13.35
N GLU A 37 -11.80 -10.72 14.27
CA GLU A 37 -11.99 -12.04 14.85
C GLU A 37 -12.47 -13.02 13.77
N PRO A 38 -11.94 -14.25 13.70
CA PRO A 38 -12.37 -15.23 12.73
C PRO A 38 -13.83 -15.63 12.97
N ASP A 39 -14.69 -15.43 11.97
CA ASP A 39 -16.11 -15.71 12.09
C ASP A 39 -16.57 -16.98 11.35
N ALA A 40 -17.85 -17.32 11.54
CA ALA A 40 -18.47 -18.47 10.89
C ALA A 40 -18.57 -18.34 9.36
N SER A 41 -18.43 -17.13 8.80
CA SER A 41 -18.63 -16.79 7.38
C SER A 41 -17.42 -17.03 6.48
N ASN A 42 -16.47 -17.84 6.96
CA ASN A 42 -15.28 -18.31 6.24
C ASN A 42 -14.16 -17.26 6.10
N GLN A 43 -13.87 -16.52 7.17
CA GLN A 43 -12.85 -15.48 7.11
C GLN A 43 -11.42 -16.07 6.96
N THR A 44 -10.63 -15.45 6.07
CA THR A 44 -9.22 -15.76 5.81
C THR A 44 -8.39 -14.48 5.88
N ILE A 45 -7.09 -14.60 6.13
CA ILE A 45 -6.16 -13.47 6.06
C ILE A 45 -5.01 -13.84 5.12
N LEU A 46 -4.87 -13.07 4.05
CA LEU A 46 -3.68 -13.10 3.20
C LEU A 46 -2.72 -12.01 3.68
N ILE A 47 -1.47 -12.38 3.98
CA ILE A 47 -0.37 -11.46 4.27
C ILE A 47 0.58 -11.43 3.09
N ILE A 48 0.81 -10.23 2.58
CA ILE A 48 1.74 -9.93 1.51
C ILE A 48 2.93 -9.21 2.14
N PRO A 49 4.11 -9.84 2.25
CA PRO A 49 5.30 -9.18 2.76
C PRO A 49 5.71 -8.00 1.88
N VAL A 50 6.09 -6.89 2.52
CA VAL A 50 6.45 -5.63 1.87
C VAL A 50 7.68 -5.04 2.54
N GLU A 51 8.70 -4.73 1.75
CA GLU A 51 9.82 -3.92 2.22
C GLU A 51 9.82 -2.58 1.49
N THR A 52 9.95 -1.50 2.25
CA THR A 52 9.99 -0.14 1.70
C THR A 52 11.36 0.47 1.93
N ARG A 53 12.22 0.49 0.90
CA ARG A 53 13.52 1.16 0.92
C ARG A 53 13.36 2.61 0.46
N GLN A 54 13.22 3.48 1.45
CA GLN A 54 12.95 4.89 1.26
C GLN A 54 14.24 5.73 1.23
N THR A 55 14.41 6.57 0.20
CA THR A 55 15.44 7.63 0.20
C THR A 55 14.85 9.05 0.36
N LEU A 56 13.53 9.21 0.17
CA LEU A 56 12.80 10.48 0.31
C LEU A 56 11.61 10.27 1.24
N ASP A 57 11.28 11.23 2.11
CA ASP A 57 10.18 11.11 3.09
C ASP A 57 8.78 10.85 2.50
N LEU A 58 8.58 10.90 1.18
CA LEU A 58 7.27 10.72 0.54
C LEU A 58 7.27 9.68 -0.60
N PHE A 59 6.43 8.65 -0.47
CA PHE A 59 6.02 7.80 -1.59
C PHE A 59 4.85 8.40 -2.35
N VAL A 60 5.03 8.55 -3.67
CA VAL A 60 4.05 9.20 -4.56
C VAL A 60 3.20 8.19 -5.37
N PHE A 61 3.38 6.89 -5.11
CA PHE A 61 2.67 5.81 -5.78
C PHE A 61 2.39 4.63 -4.83
N THR A 62 1.40 3.83 -5.19
CA THR A 62 1.03 2.53 -4.62
C THR A 62 1.17 1.44 -5.68
N LEU A 63 1.04 0.18 -5.27
CA LEU A 63 1.01 -0.97 -6.16
C LEU A 63 -0.35 -1.66 -6.07
N ASP A 64 -1.10 -1.69 -7.16
CA ASP A 64 -2.34 -2.46 -7.26
C ASP A 64 -1.97 -3.86 -7.80
N VAL A 65 -2.17 -4.90 -7.00
CA VAL A 65 -1.94 -6.30 -7.39
C VAL A 65 -3.26 -6.98 -7.74
N SER A 66 -3.24 -7.81 -8.77
CA SER A 66 -4.38 -8.62 -9.21
C SER A 66 -4.27 -10.02 -8.63
N ILE A 67 -5.24 -10.40 -7.79
CA ILE A 67 -5.35 -11.71 -7.16
C ILE A 67 -6.47 -12.47 -7.88
N GLU A 68 -6.11 -13.49 -8.64
CA GLU A 68 -7.03 -14.33 -9.41
C GLU A 68 -7.41 -15.57 -8.62
N ASP A 69 -8.70 -15.87 -8.50
CA ASP A 69 -9.20 -17.15 -8.01
C ASP A 69 -8.92 -18.23 -9.06
N SER A 70 -8.18 -19.27 -8.68
CA SER A 70 -7.75 -20.33 -9.60
C SER A 70 -8.94 -21.10 -10.20
N LYS A 71 -10.07 -21.19 -9.50
CA LYS A 71 -11.27 -21.91 -9.93
C LYS A 71 -12.23 -21.02 -10.73
N SER A 72 -12.59 -19.84 -10.20
CA SER A 72 -13.61 -18.98 -10.83
C SER A 72 -13.03 -18.02 -11.88
N LYS A 73 -11.71 -17.78 -11.84
CA LYS A 73 -11.02 -16.76 -12.65
C LYS A 73 -11.47 -15.33 -12.37
N GLU A 74 -12.16 -15.12 -11.24
CA GLU A 74 -12.48 -13.79 -10.73
C GLU A 74 -11.20 -13.10 -10.28
N VAL A 75 -11.04 -11.83 -10.65
CA VAL A 75 -9.87 -11.02 -10.30
C VAL A 75 -10.27 -10.01 -9.24
N ILE A 76 -9.56 -10.06 -8.11
CA ILE A 76 -9.72 -9.16 -6.98
C ILE A 76 -8.49 -8.28 -6.91
N HIS A 77 -8.70 -6.97 -6.89
CA HIS A 77 -7.59 -6.01 -6.81
C HIS A 77 -7.28 -5.67 -5.35
N HIS A 78 -6.01 -5.79 -4.99
CA HIS A 78 -5.51 -5.40 -3.67
C HIS A 78 -4.49 -4.26 -3.83
N THR A 79 -4.62 -3.19 -3.04
CA THR A 79 -3.69 -2.06 -3.09
C THR A 79 -2.66 -2.21 -1.97
N ILE A 80 -1.39 -2.25 -2.36
CA ILE A 80 -0.25 -2.25 -1.46
C ILE A 80 0.30 -0.83 -1.37
N GLU A 81 0.26 -0.27 -0.16
CA GLU A 81 0.87 1.01 0.13
C GLU A 81 2.31 0.84 0.64
N PRO A 82 3.29 1.60 0.12
CA PRO A 82 4.63 1.61 0.70
C PRO A 82 4.59 2.21 2.10
N ASN A 83 5.05 1.43 3.08
CA ASN A 83 5.12 1.86 4.47
C ASN A 83 6.47 1.41 5.06
N PRO A 84 7.35 2.33 5.50
CA PRO A 84 8.61 1.96 6.14
C PRO A 84 8.44 1.43 7.57
N LYS A 85 7.24 1.62 8.17
CA LYS A 85 6.94 1.20 9.55
C LYS A 85 6.27 -0.16 9.64
N MET A 86 5.73 -0.66 8.54
CA MET A 86 5.07 -1.97 8.50
C MET A 86 5.69 -2.85 7.44
N LEU A 87 5.94 -4.10 7.79
CA LEU A 87 6.63 -5.08 6.92
C LEU A 87 5.66 -5.90 6.05
N PHE A 88 4.37 -5.57 6.06
CA PHE A 88 3.38 -6.27 5.27
C PHE A 88 2.15 -5.43 4.91
N SER A 89 1.43 -5.91 3.90
CA SER A 89 0.05 -5.55 3.59
C SER A 89 -0.82 -6.79 3.75
N TYR A 90 -2.10 -6.63 4.08
CA TYR A 90 -2.99 -7.77 4.31
C TYR A 90 -4.35 -7.60 3.63
N ASN A 91 -4.98 -8.72 3.28
CA ASN A 91 -6.32 -8.78 2.71
C ASN A 91 -7.19 -9.77 3.49
N THR A 92 -8.37 -9.33 3.91
CA THR A 92 -9.33 -10.14 4.68
C THR A 92 -10.64 -10.42 3.93
N GLN A 93 -10.74 -10.00 2.66
CA GLN A 93 -11.96 -10.09 1.85
C GLN A 93 -12.00 -11.37 1.01
N LEU A 94 -10.87 -12.07 0.89
CA LEU A 94 -10.77 -13.32 0.16
C LEU A 94 -11.45 -14.44 0.94
N LYS A 95 -12.18 -15.30 0.22
CA LYS A 95 -12.77 -16.51 0.77
C LYS A 95 -11.74 -17.64 0.75
N PRO A 96 -11.97 -18.76 1.45
CA PRO A 96 -11.10 -19.92 1.34
C PRO A 96 -11.13 -20.46 -0.09
N GLY A 97 -9.96 -20.79 -0.61
CA GLY A 97 -9.79 -21.17 -2.01
C GLY A 97 -8.33 -21.07 -2.46
N LYS A 98 -8.09 -21.45 -3.72
CA LYS A 98 -6.77 -21.35 -4.35
C LYS A 98 -6.70 -20.09 -5.18
N TYR A 99 -5.60 -19.36 -5.04
CA TYR A 99 -5.40 -18.07 -5.66
C TYR A 99 -4.02 -17.94 -6.28
N LYS A 100 -3.89 -16.99 -7.20
CA LYS A 100 -2.62 -16.58 -7.80
C LYS A 100 -2.54 -15.07 -7.92
N ILE A 101 -1.38 -14.49 -7.63
CA ILE A 101 -1.09 -13.11 -8.02
C ILE A 101 -0.59 -13.09 -9.46
N THR A 102 -1.30 -12.41 -10.35
CA THR A 102 -1.05 -12.48 -11.80
C THR A 102 -0.41 -11.21 -12.37
N GLU A 103 -0.77 -10.05 -11.84
CA GLU A 103 -0.30 -8.77 -12.34
C GLU A 103 -0.07 -7.79 -11.18
N MET A 104 0.87 -6.88 -11.38
CA MET A 104 1.02 -5.69 -10.54
C MET A 104 1.04 -4.45 -11.42
N ASN A 105 0.39 -3.39 -10.94
CA ASN A 105 0.32 -2.12 -11.63
C ASN A 105 0.60 -0.97 -10.68
N ARG A 106 1.44 -0.04 -11.13
CA ARG A 106 1.76 1.15 -10.34
C ARG A 106 0.65 2.19 -10.49
N LYS A 107 0.23 2.75 -9.37
CA LYS A 107 -0.80 3.80 -9.31
C LYS A 107 -0.28 5.03 -8.57
N ALA A 108 -0.49 6.22 -9.12
CA ALA A 108 -0.12 7.45 -8.42
C ALA A 108 -1.08 7.71 -7.26
N LYS A 109 -0.54 8.19 -6.14
CA LYS A 109 -1.37 8.74 -5.05
C LYS A 109 -2.12 10.00 -5.54
N PRO A 110 -3.26 10.35 -4.93
CA PRO A 110 -3.99 11.56 -5.27
C PRO A 110 -3.08 12.81 -5.28
N GLY A 111 -3.22 13.66 -6.29
CA GLY A 111 -2.39 14.86 -6.47
C GLY A 111 -1.07 14.62 -7.21
N PHE A 112 -0.67 13.38 -7.45
CA PHE A 112 0.49 13.02 -8.24
C PHE A 112 0.10 12.50 -9.63
N LYS A 113 1.01 12.62 -10.60
CA LYS A 113 0.85 12.07 -11.96
C LYS A 113 1.98 11.11 -12.25
N LEU A 114 1.65 9.91 -12.71
CA LEU A 114 2.63 9.03 -13.32
C LEU A 114 2.99 9.57 -14.70
N GLY A 115 4.28 9.62 -15.02
CA GLY A 115 4.73 9.95 -16.36
C GLY A 115 4.39 8.81 -17.32
N GLY A 116 3.52 9.07 -18.30
CA GLY A 116 3.04 8.07 -19.25
C GLY A 116 1.94 7.16 -18.68
N LYS A 117 1.42 6.25 -19.53
CA LYS A 117 0.48 5.22 -19.08
C LYS A 117 1.28 4.09 -18.41
N PRO A 118 1.08 3.80 -17.12
CA PRO A 118 1.71 2.65 -16.50
C PRO A 118 1.24 1.38 -17.23
N ARG A 119 2.18 0.49 -17.53
CA ARG A 119 1.85 -0.83 -18.08
C ARG A 119 1.84 -1.82 -16.93
N PRO A 120 0.81 -2.66 -16.81
CA PRO A 120 0.82 -3.77 -15.87
C PRO A 120 2.05 -4.66 -16.12
N GLU A 121 2.69 -5.10 -15.04
CA GLU A 121 3.76 -6.08 -15.06
C GLU A 121 3.18 -7.43 -14.65
N ARG A 122 3.36 -8.46 -15.49
CA ARG A 122 2.92 -9.82 -15.17
C ARG A 122 3.84 -10.41 -14.11
N ILE A 123 3.24 -11.07 -13.12
CA ILE A 123 3.92 -11.80 -12.07
C ILE A 123 3.75 -13.29 -12.34
N SER A 124 4.88 -14.00 -12.38
CA SER A 124 4.94 -15.46 -12.47
C SER A 124 5.79 -16.08 -11.35
N GLU A 125 6.48 -15.23 -10.59
CA GLU A 125 7.40 -15.59 -9.51
C GLU A 125 6.66 -16.10 -8.27
N ILE A 126 5.39 -15.71 -8.11
CA ILE A 126 4.52 -16.17 -7.02
C ILE A 126 3.71 -17.35 -7.54
N GLY A 127 3.85 -18.50 -6.88
CA GLY A 127 3.07 -19.70 -7.16
C GLY A 127 1.59 -19.54 -6.83
N GLU A 128 0.81 -20.58 -7.06
CA GLU A 128 -0.53 -20.65 -6.47
C GLU A 128 -0.41 -20.86 -4.95
N PHE A 129 -1.29 -20.22 -4.18
CA PHE A 129 -1.38 -20.36 -2.74
C PHE A 129 -2.83 -20.66 -2.34
N GLU A 130 -2.97 -21.35 -1.20
CA GLU A 130 -4.28 -21.76 -0.68
C GLU A 130 -4.60 -20.94 0.57
N LEU A 131 -5.80 -20.36 0.55
CA LEU A 131 -6.38 -19.69 1.71
C LEU A 131 -7.33 -20.65 2.40
N GLU A 132 -7.11 -20.84 3.70
CA GLU A 132 -7.94 -21.69 4.53
C GLU A 132 -8.71 -20.87 5.56
N LYS A 133 -9.90 -21.36 5.91
CA LYS A 133 -10.74 -20.73 6.92
C LYS A 133 -10.04 -20.66 8.27
N GLY A 134 -10.04 -19.47 8.89
CA GLY A 134 -9.44 -19.26 10.20
C GLY A 134 -7.91 -19.33 10.21
N LYS A 135 -7.28 -19.30 9.03
CA LYS A 135 -5.82 -19.27 8.89
C LYS A 135 -5.34 -17.93 8.32
N ILE A 136 -4.11 -17.62 8.69
CA ILE A 136 -3.28 -16.59 8.08
C ILE A 136 -2.34 -17.29 7.10
N THR A 137 -2.37 -16.87 5.84
CA THR A 137 -1.47 -17.35 4.79
C THR A 137 -0.48 -16.23 4.45
N ILE A 138 0.82 -16.48 4.58
CA ILE A 138 1.88 -15.54 4.21
C ILE A 138 2.46 -15.93 2.85
N ILE A 139 2.56 -14.97 1.91
CA ILE A 139 3.21 -15.22 0.62
C ILE A 139 4.72 -15.43 0.81
N ASP A 140 5.30 -16.39 0.10
CA ASP A 140 6.73 -16.76 0.12
C ASP A 140 7.65 -15.76 -0.62
N LYS A 141 7.07 -14.69 -1.18
CA LYS A 141 7.74 -13.60 -1.87
C LYS A 141 7.40 -12.29 -1.21
N MET A 142 8.30 -11.33 -1.39
CA MET A 142 8.17 -9.98 -0.88
C MET A 142 8.08 -8.96 -2.01
N PHE A 143 7.22 -7.97 -1.83
CA PHE A 143 7.17 -6.79 -2.69
C PHE A 143 8.12 -5.72 -2.14
N LEU A 144 9.22 -5.49 -2.86
CA LEU A 144 10.22 -4.51 -2.50
C LEU A 144 9.97 -3.20 -3.25
N PHE A 145 9.56 -2.18 -2.50
CA PHE A 145 9.45 -0.80 -2.98
C PHE A 145 10.80 -0.10 -2.85
N GLN A 146 11.29 0.44 -3.95
CA GLN A 146 12.54 1.20 -3.97
C GLN A 146 12.30 2.58 -4.56
N GLN A 147 12.86 3.59 -3.90
CA GLN A 147 12.97 4.92 -4.48
C GLN A 147 14.42 5.23 -4.84
N PRO A 148 14.70 5.60 -6.10
CA PRO A 148 16.01 6.08 -6.47
C PRO A 148 16.34 7.35 -5.68
N LYS A 149 17.62 7.54 -5.35
CA LYS A 149 18.04 8.70 -4.56
C LYS A 149 17.76 9.97 -5.36
N PRO A 150 17.09 10.98 -4.78
CA PRO A 150 16.88 12.25 -5.46
C PRO A 150 18.21 12.87 -5.84
N GLY A 151 18.29 13.49 -7.03
CA GLY A 151 19.39 14.38 -7.35
C GLY A 151 19.38 15.61 -6.43
N LYS A 152 20.47 16.41 -6.45
CA LYS A 152 20.53 17.68 -5.71
C LYS A 152 19.30 18.55 -6.01
N LYS A 153 18.74 19.16 -4.96
CA LYS A 153 17.60 20.09 -5.06
C LYS A 153 17.97 21.20 -6.04
N ARG A 154 17.17 21.37 -7.10
CA ARG A 154 17.42 22.38 -8.12
C ARG A 154 17.10 23.77 -7.56
N GLU A 155 18.07 24.66 -7.57
CA GLU A 155 17.84 26.07 -7.25
C GLU A 155 17.12 26.75 -8.42
N ARG A 156 15.95 27.34 -8.13
CA ARG A 156 15.27 28.19 -9.12
C ARG A 156 15.93 29.56 -9.09
N LYS A 157 16.69 29.90 -10.13
CA LYS A 157 17.14 31.28 -10.34
C LYS A 157 15.99 32.17 -10.79
N ASP A 158 15.91 33.37 -10.22
CA ASP A 158 15.02 34.42 -10.71
C ASP A 158 15.51 34.91 -12.09
N MET A 159 14.60 34.98 -13.06
CA MET A 159 14.88 35.36 -14.45
C MET A 159 14.27 36.73 -14.81
N ARG A 160 13.64 37.43 -13.87
CA ARG A 160 12.97 38.72 -14.11
C ARG A 160 13.93 39.77 -14.67
N ASN A 161 15.16 39.83 -14.15
CA ASN A 161 16.16 40.85 -14.51
C ASN A 161 17.24 40.36 -15.50
N MET A 162 17.03 39.24 -16.19
CA MET A 162 17.98 38.69 -17.16
C MET A 162 17.64 39.08 -18.60
N THR A 163 18.66 39.32 -19.41
CA THR A 163 18.51 39.51 -20.87
C THR A 163 18.14 38.18 -21.56
N ASP A 164 17.60 38.25 -22.79
CA ASP A 164 17.15 37.03 -23.49
C ASP A 164 18.26 36.03 -23.76
N ALA A 165 19.49 36.50 -24.03
CA ALA A 165 20.67 35.66 -24.18
C ALA A 165 21.01 34.93 -22.86
N GLN A 166 20.96 35.62 -21.73
CA GLN A 166 21.19 35.04 -20.40
C GLN A 166 20.11 34.01 -20.03
N ARG A 167 18.83 34.32 -20.32
CA ARG A 167 17.71 33.38 -20.12
C ARG A 167 17.88 32.12 -20.96
N MET A 168 18.30 32.25 -22.22
CA MET A 168 18.57 31.12 -23.11
C MET A 168 19.70 30.23 -22.58
N GLN A 169 20.79 30.83 -22.11
CA GLN A 169 21.92 30.10 -21.54
C GLN A 169 21.53 29.36 -20.25
N GLU A 170 20.78 30.00 -19.36
CA GLU A 170 20.30 29.40 -18.12
C GLU A 170 19.31 28.25 -18.39
N ARG A 171 18.40 28.41 -19.36
CA ARG A 171 17.50 27.33 -19.81
C ARG A 171 18.27 26.14 -20.37
N LYS A 172 19.35 26.37 -21.14
CA LYS A 172 20.23 25.30 -21.64
C LYS A 172 20.92 24.57 -20.49
N LYS A 173 21.45 25.29 -19.50
CA LYS A 173 22.07 24.71 -18.30
C LYS A 173 21.10 23.84 -17.52
N GLN A 174 19.90 24.35 -17.21
CA GLN A 174 18.86 23.58 -16.54
C GLN A 174 18.45 22.33 -17.33
N LYS A 175 18.35 22.44 -18.67
CA LYS A 175 18.03 21.28 -19.51
C LYS A 175 19.14 20.22 -19.49
N ALA A 176 20.41 20.64 -19.46
CA ALA A 176 21.56 19.73 -19.33
C ALA A 176 21.56 19.03 -17.96
N GLU A 177 21.35 19.78 -16.88
CA GLU A 177 21.21 19.22 -15.52
C GLU A 177 20.06 18.21 -15.43
N ARG A 178 18.88 18.52 -15.99
CA ARG A 178 17.76 17.57 -16.06
C ARG A 178 18.12 16.28 -16.78
N LYS A 179 18.83 16.37 -17.90
CA LYS A 179 19.26 15.20 -18.67
C LYS A 179 20.31 14.37 -17.92
N ALA A 180 21.26 15.02 -17.26
CA ALA A 180 22.29 14.35 -16.46
C ALA A 180 21.65 13.62 -15.27
N GLU A 181 20.71 14.26 -14.57
CA GLU A 181 19.95 13.64 -13.48
C GLU A 181 19.14 12.44 -13.98
N GLN A 182 18.40 12.58 -15.08
CA GLN A 182 17.68 11.45 -15.68
C GLN A 182 18.62 10.30 -16.08
N LYS A 183 19.83 10.59 -16.55
CA LYS A 183 20.83 9.58 -16.90
C LYS A 183 21.35 8.87 -15.65
N ALA A 184 21.69 9.60 -14.59
CA ALA A 184 22.11 9.02 -13.32
C ALA A 184 21.02 8.14 -12.69
N MET A 185 19.75 8.58 -12.75
CA MET A 185 18.61 7.80 -12.27
C MET A 185 18.40 6.52 -13.08
N LYS A 186 18.66 6.56 -14.41
CA LYS A 186 18.64 5.36 -15.27
C LYS A 186 19.81 4.42 -14.99
N GLU A 187 21.00 4.96 -14.70
CA GLU A 187 22.20 4.19 -14.37
C GLU A 187 22.04 3.43 -13.04
N GLN A 188 21.30 3.98 -12.08
CA GLN A 188 20.96 3.25 -10.85
C GLN A 188 20.17 1.97 -11.12
N ARG A 189 19.47 1.85 -12.27
CA ARG A 189 18.66 0.67 -12.67
C ARG A 189 17.70 0.15 -11.60
N VAL A 190 17.36 0.97 -10.61
CA VAL A 190 16.46 0.63 -9.52
C VAL A 190 15.05 0.48 -10.06
N ARG A 191 14.48 -0.74 -9.95
CA ARG A 191 13.05 -0.95 -10.20
C ARG A 191 12.26 -0.38 -9.02
N PHE A 192 11.23 0.41 -9.33
CA PHE A 192 10.43 1.09 -8.30
C PHE A 192 9.68 0.14 -7.39
N ALA A 193 9.25 -1.00 -7.94
CA ALA A 193 8.69 -2.13 -7.22
C ALA A 193 9.22 -3.40 -7.89
N GLN A 194 9.51 -4.41 -7.10
CA GLN A 194 9.94 -5.72 -7.59
C GLN A 194 9.48 -6.82 -6.64
N VAL A 195 9.20 -8.00 -7.19
CA VAL A 195 8.97 -9.22 -6.43
C VAL A 195 10.33 -9.88 -6.19
N VAL A 196 10.64 -10.22 -4.96
CA VAL A 196 11.88 -10.90 -4.56
C VAL A 196 11.58 -12.04 -3.60
N ASP A 197 12.52 -12.95 -3.42
CA ASP A 197 12.41 -14.02 -2.43
C ASP A 197 12.32 -13.45 -1.00
N LEU A 198 11.46 -14.06 -0.18
CA LEU A 198 11.36 -13.72 1.23
C LEU A 198 12.55 -14.32 1.99
N GLU A 199 13.51 -13.48 2.37
CA GLU A 199 14.66 -13.92 3.17
C GLU A 199 14.23 -14.35 4.59
N GLU A 200 14.87 -15.38 5.14
CA GLU A 200 14.56 -15.91 6.49
C GLU A 200 14.69 -14.84 7.59
N SER A 201 15.67 -13.94 7.43
CA SER A 201 15.89 -12.83 8.35
C SER A 201 14.72 -11.83 8.35
N PHE A 202 14.10 -11.62 7.19
CA PHE A 202 12.92 -10.77 7.05
C PHE A 202 11.67 -11.48 7.56
N LYS A 203 11.52 -12.78 7.24
CA LYS A 203 10.43 -13.62 7.74
C LYS A 203 10.35 -13.57 9.27
N THR A 204 11.49 -13.65 9.96
CA THR A 204 11.54 -13.56 11.41
C THR A 204 11.00 -12.20 11.92
N LYS A 205 11.43 -11.09 11.32
CA LYS A 205 10.94 -9.75 11.67
C LYS A 205 9.45 -9.57 11.40
N LEU A 206 8.97 -10.10 10.27
CA LEU A 206 7.56 -10.12 9.92
C LEU A 206 6.73 -10.85 10.98
N LEU A 207 7.19 -12.02 11.44
CA LEU A 207 6.51 -12.78 12.48
C LEU A 207 6.53 -12.08 13.84
N GLU A 208 7.60 -11.34 14.16
CA GLU A 208 7.65 -10.51 15.37
C GLU A 208 6.63 -9.37 15.30
N GLU A 209 6.57 -8.63 14.19
CA GLU A 209 5.57 -7.57 13.98
C GLU A 209 4.15 -8.12 14.05
N LEU A 210 3.89 -9.31 13.49
CA LEU A 210 2.58 -9.95 13.55
C LEU A 210 2.15 -10.34 14.97
N LYS A 211 3.08 -10.66 15.88
CA LYS A 211 2.76 -10.93 17.28
C LYS A 211 2.27 -9.69 18.02
N GLU A 212 2.59 -8.50 17.54
CA GLU A 212 2.12 -7.23 18.10
C GLU A 212 0.74 -6.82 17.58
N VAL A 213 0.18 -7.55 16.61
CA VAL A 213 -1.14 -7.31 16.05
C VAL A 213 -2.22 -7.86 16.99
N ASP A 214 -3.18 -7.02 17.35
CA ASP A 214 -4.28 -7.45 18.21
C ASP A 214 -5.12 -8.55 17.51
N ASN A 215 -5.55 -9.55 18.29
CA ASN A 215 -6.31 -10.73 17.86
C ASN A 215 -5.55 -11.75 17.01
N ILE A 216 -4.22 -11.61 16.84
CA ILE A 216 -3.41 -12.59 16.09
C ILE A 216 -3.51 -14.02 16.66
N ASP A 217 -3.67 -14.15 17.97
CA ASP A 217 -3.79 -15.40 18.71
C ASP A 217 -5.07 -16.19 18.39
N LEU A 218 -6.09 -15.52 17.87
CA LEU A 218 -7.31 -16.16 17.37
C LEU A 218 -7.11 -16.88 16.04
N TRP A 219 -6.02 -16.60 15.34
CA TRP A 219 -5.72 -17.12 14.01
C TRP A 219 -4.64 -18.19 14.03
N LYS A 220 -4.77 -19.19 13.15
CA LYS A 220 -3.69 -20.16 12.91
C LYS A 220 -2.74 -19.61 11.85
N LEU A 221 -1.47 -19.49 12.20
CA LEU A 221 -0.42 -19.03 11.29
C LEU A 221 0.22 -20.22 10.57
N GLU A 222 0.30 -20.17 9.24
CA GLU A 222 0.89 -21.20 8.38
C GLU A 222 2.04 -20.66 7.51
#